data_AF-A0A523ANM6-F1
#
_entry.id   AF-A0A523ANM6-F1
#
_cell.length_a   1.000
_cell.length_b   1.000
_cell.length_c   1.000
_cell.angle_alpha   90.00
_cell.angle_beta   90.00
_cell.angle_gamma   90.00
#
_symmetry.space_group_name_H-M   'P 1'
#
loop_
_entity.id
_entity.type
_entity.pdbx_description
1 polymer ?
#
loop_
_entity_poly.entity_id
_entity_poly.type
_entity_poly.pdbx_seq_one_letter_code
_entity_poly.pdbx_strand_id
1 'polypeptide(L)'
;MMICTLVHGAESFHSGSISRLIERLKDFGKVRLFVTGTMARTASIDRDFSVEVFQGQPSELLRQNESDFDVFLIASHSKSPESGYSFGKIVFRRSGVKKPVLQFELSNETAVLWNCSSHPIAESVGFRIVHPKIGEFTWREGKKEFRRVSAAEAGELLLIDGIVVGRVKDHEVIIVAEDGEIKDLVGVEVKKHGLEKLKRKKPQIELEKVKICTLKGFKVVEGSVKRSRGLGVAFIDHCGDEIYDFAGKCGAAVCVGDDTTAISAEILFRFDTPVLGIVDGDGDFLLRPASIHPESEVFVTKHDDLAGEIVFREVFRCRNLLAEDFGEVKRKTEEILRINSLLVAKRSLADYT
;
A
#
# COMPACT_ATOMS: atom_id res chain seq x y z
N MET A 1 -10.94 29.01 1.23
CA MET A 1 -11.19 27.97 0.21
C MET A 1 -11.29 26.59 0.86
N MET A 2 -11.83 25.60 0.16
CA MET A 2 -11.77 24.19 0.54
C MET A 2 -10.59 23.53 -0.19
N ILE A 3 -9.64 22.97 0.56
CA ILE A 3 -8.39 22.39 0.05
C ILE A 3 -8.40 20.87 0.28
N CYS A 4 -8.36 20.08 -0.78
CA CYS A 4 -8.16 18.64 -0.69
C CYS A 4 -6.68 18.32 -0.79
N THR A 5 -6.09 17.75 0.25
CA THR A 5 -4.68 17.36 0.26
C THR A 5 -4.54 15.85 0.31
N LEU A 6 -4.22 15.23 -0.82
CA LEU A 6 -3.80 13.83 -0.89
C LEU A 6 -2.36 13.71 -0.37
N VAL A 7 -2.17 12.94 0.70
CA VAL A 7 -0.85 12.66 1.27
C VAL A 7 -0.37 11.28 0.81
N HIS A 8 0.75 11.24 0.11
CA HIS A 8 1.37 10.02 -0.40
C HIS A 8 2.68 9.70 0.33
N GLY A 9 2.85 8.43 0.69
CA GLY A 9 4.02 7.92 1.40
C GLY A 9 3.96 8.12 2.92
N ALA A 10 4.38 7.09 3.66
CA ALA A 10 4.47 7.13 5.13
C ALA A 10 5.42 8.23 5.63
N GLU A 11 6.53 8.41 4.91
CA GLU A 11 7.57 9.39 5.25
C GLU A 11 7.04 10.83 5.29
N SER A 12 5.98 11.16 4.55
CA SER A 12 5.32 12.47 4.63
C SER A 12 4.89 12.82 6.05
N PHE A 13 4.41 11.82 6.79
CA PHE A 13 4.06 11.94 8.21
C PHE A 13 5.27 11.76 9.10
N HIS A 14 6.08 10.72 8.86
CA HIS A 14 7.18 10.37 9.76
C HIS A 14 8.31 11.42 9.79
N SER A 15 8.54 12.16 8.71
CA SER A 15 9.52 13.26 8.70
C SER A 15 8.99 14.57 9.32
N GLY A 16 7.68 14.66 9.62
CA GLY A 16 7.02 15.91 10.02
C GLY A 16 6.89 16.94 8.89
N SER A 17 7.24 16.58 7.65
CA SER A 17 7.14 17.50 6.51
C SER A 17 5.70 17.89 6.20
N ILE A 18 4.74 16.96 6.36
CA ILE A 18 3.32 17.29 6.16
C ILE A 18 2.81 18.32 7.17
N SER A 19 3.24 18.26 8.44
CA SER A 19 2.88 19.26 9.46
C SER A 19 3.34 20.65 9.04
N ARG A 20 4.58 20.77 8.55
CA ARG A 20 5.16 22.03 8.08
C ARG A 20 4.41 22.59 6.87
N LEU A 21 4.00 21.72 5.93
CA LEU A 21 3.17 22.15 4.80
C LEU A 21 1.81 22.66 5.27
N ILE A 22 1.10 21.91 6.13
CA ILE A 22 -0.22 22.30 6.64
C ILE A 22 -0.17 23.64 7.36
N GLU A 23 0.87 23.89 8.17
CA GLU A 23 1.06 25.18 8.84
C GLU A 23 1.05 26.35 7.84
N ARG A 24 1.76 26.19 6.71
CA ARG A 24 1.82 27.18 5.62
C ARG A 24 0.51 27.31 4.84
N LEU A 25 -0.40 26.35 4.96
CA LEU A 25 -1.69 26.34 4.27
C LEU A 25 -2.83 26.93 5.11
N LYS A 26 -2.64 27.16 6.41
CA LYS A 26 -3.72 27.58 7.33
C LYS A 26 -4.45 28.85 6.89
N ASP A 27 -3.71 29.80 6.33
CA ASP A 27 -4.27 31.11 5.92
C ASP A 27 -5.06 31.06 4.60
N PHE A 28 -5.00 29.94 3.86
CA PHE A 28 -5.68 29.79 2.57
C PHE A 28 -7.10 29.20 2.71
N GLY A 29 -7.36 28.46 3.78
CA GLY A 29 -8.67 27.92 4.08
C GLY A 29 -8.64 26.56 4.76
N LYS A 30 -9.75 25.82 4.63
CA LYS A 30 -9.92 24.55 5.32
C LYS A 30 -9.23 23.42 4.55
N VAL A 31 -8.19 22.87 5.15
CA VAL A 31 -7.44 21.72 4.63
C VAL A 31 -8.08 20.42 5.11
N ARG A 32 -8.44 19.53 4.17
CA ARG A 32 -8.84 18.14 4.45
C ARG A 32 -7.74 17.22 3.94
N LEU A 33 -7.21 16.37 4.82
CA LEU A 33 -6.14 15.44 4.50
C LEU A 33 -6.72 14.10 4.10
N PHE A 34 -6.25 13.53 2.98
CA PHE A 34 -6.66 12.23 2.50
C PHE A 34 -5.47 11.30 2.35
N VAL A 35 -5.67 10.03 2.71
CA VAL A 35 -4.73 8.94 2.43
C VAL A 35 -5.46 7.82 1.68
N THR A 36 -4.74 7.18 0.75
CA THR A 36 -5.26 6.02 0.00
C THR A 36 -4.41 4.76 0.20
N GLY A 37 -3.30 4.86 0.92
CA GLY A 37 -2.34 3.77 1.07
C GLY A 37 -2.24 3.30 2.52
N THR A 38 -2.16 1.98 2.69
CA THR A 38 -2.10 1.32 4.00
C THR A 38 -1.02 1.91 4.91
N MET A 39 0.22 2.07 4.40
CA MET A 39 1.33 2.57 5.21
C MET A 39 1.25 4.08 5.51
N ALA A 40 0.67 4.87 4.62
CA ALA A 40 0.43 6.29 4.89
C ALA A 40 -0.63 6.46 5.99
N ARG A 41 -1.66 5.61 5.99
CA ARG A 41 -2.64 5.53 7.07
C ARG A 41 -1.99 5.12 8.39
N THR A 42 -1.10 4.12 8.39
CA THR A 42 -0.34 3.72 9.60
C THR A 42 0.46 4.89 10.16
N ALA A 43 1.21 5.58 9.30
CA ALA A 43 2.03 6.71 9.70
C ALA A 43 1.21 7.89 10.22
N SER A 44 0.00 8.09 9.70
CA SER A 44 -0.92 9.11 10.22
C SER A 44 -1.39 8.80 11.65
N ILE A 45 -1.61 7.51 11.97
CA ILE A 45 -1.97 7.06 13.33
C ILE A 45 -0.78 7.23 14.28
N ASP A 46 0.44 6.88 13.83
CA ASP A 46 1.65 7.05 14.64
C ASP A 46 1.84 8.49 15.10
N ARG A 47 1.45 9.44 14.23
CA ARG A 47 1.61 10.89 14.42
C ARG A 47 0.32 11.61 14.80
N ASP A 48 -0.73 10.87 15.16
CA ASP A 48 -2.01 11.38 15.65
C ASP A 48 -2.65 12.42 14.69
N PHE A 49 -2.46 12.22 13.38
CA PHE A 49 -3.10 13.02 12.35
C PHE A 49 -4.55 12.58 12.11
N SER A 50 -5.46 13.56 12.05
CA SER A 50 -6.81 13.34 11.54
C SER A 50 -6.78 13.35 10.01
N VAL A 51 -6.97 12.17 9.42
CA VAL A 51 -7.01 11.98 7.97
C VAL A 51 -8.29 11.26 7.57
N GLU A 52 -8.77 11.58 6.38
CA GLU A 52 -9.83 10.84 5.71
C GLU A 52 -9.23 9.73 4.86
N VAL A 53 -9.79 8.53 4.98
CA VAL A 53 -9.31 7.37 4.23
C VAL A 53 -10.19 7.20 3.01
N PHE A 54 -9.58 7.24 1.83
CA PHE A 54 -10.27 7.00 0.58
C PHE A 54 -9.91 5.62 0.04
N GLN A 55 -10.92 4.77 -0.10
CA GLN A 55 -10.80 3.42 -0.65
C GLN A 55 -10.91 3.50 -2.18
N GLY A 56 -9.77 3.56 -2.87
CA GLY A 56 -9.71 3.67 -4.33
C GLY A 56 -8.39 4.26 -4.81
N GLN A 57 -8.28 4.52 -6.12
CA GLN A 57 -7.06 5.12 -6.64
C GLN A 57 -7.00 6.62 -6.31
N PRO A 58 -5.79 7.19 -6.09
CA PRO A 58 -5.61 8.61 -5.87
C PRO A 58 -6.26 9.54 -6.90
N SER A 59 -6.29 9.13 -8.17
CA SER A 59 -6.96 9.90 -9.24
C SER A 59 -8.48 9.92 -9.10
N GLU A 60 -9.06 8.87 -8.52
CA GLU A 60 -10.51 8.77 -8.28
C GLU A 60 -10.94 9.65 -7.12
N LEU A 61 -10.10 9.76 -6.07
CA LEU A 61 -10.31 10.73 -4.99
C LEU A 61 -10.50 12.14 -5.57
N LEU A 62 -9.56 12.60 -6.41
CA LEU A 62 -9.64 13.92 -7.04
C LEU A 62 -10.92 14.06 -7.89
N ARG A 63 -11.20 13.07 -8.73
CA ARG A 63 -12.34 13.10 -9.66
C ARG A 63 -13.70 13.09 -8.95
N GLN A 64 -13.87 12.25 -7.94
CA GLN A 64 -15.13 12.10 -7.22
C GLN A 64 -15.46 13.28 -6.31
N ASN A 65 -14.44 14.08 -5.93
CA ASN A 65 -14.59 15.20 -5.02
C ASN A 65 -14.44 16.57 -5.71
N GLU A 66 -14.46 16.64 -7.05
CA GLU A 66 -14.22 17.90 -7.79
C GLU A 66 -15.19 19.04 -7.43
N SER A 67 -16.45 18.72 -7.12
CA SER A 67 -17.46 19.71 -6.71
C SER A 67 -17.22 20.30 -5.33
N ASP A 68 -16.52 19.57 -4.46
CA ASP A 68 -16.47 19.86 -3.02
C ASP A 68 -15.22 20.68 -2.64
N PHE A 69 -14.28 20.82 -3.57
CA PHE A 69 -12.99 21.45 -3.34
C PHE A 69 -12.66 22.51 -4.40
N ASP A 70 -11.99 23.56 -3.95
CA ASP A 70 -11.53 24.65 -4.80
C ASP A 70 -10.18 24.33 -5.46
N VAL A 71 -9.35 23.54 -4.77
CA VAL A 71 -7.99 23.18 -5.19
C VAL A 71 -7.61 21.80 -4.64
N PHE A 72 -6.84 21.06 -5.42
CA PHE A 72 -6.26 19.77 -5.05
C PHE A 72 -4.75 19.88 -4.86
N LEU A 73 -4.26 19.39 -3.73
CA LEU A 73 -2.86 19.29 -3.41
C LEU A 73 -2.46 17.81 -3.37
N ILE A 74 -1.37 17.46 -4.04
CA ILE A 74 -0.68 16.18 -3.92
C ILE A 74 0.57 16.45 -3.08
N ALA A 75 0.59 16.01 -1.82
CA ALA A 75 1.76 16.09 -0.96
C ALA A 75 2.45 14.73 -0.95
N SER A 76 3.67 14.65 -1.48
CA SER A 76 4.44 13.40 -1.55
C SER A 76 5.79 13.56 -0.87
N HIS A 77 6.25 12.52 -0.19
CA HIS A 77 7.64 12.36 0.22
C HIS A 77 8.17 11.11 -0.48
N SER A 78 8.68 11.30 -1.69
CA SER A 78 9.09 10.21 -2.57
C SER A 78 10.59 9.91 -2.44
N LYS A 79 11.01 8.72 -2.87
CA LYS A 79 12.41 8.28 -2.83
C LYS A 79 13.34 9.13 -3.72
N SER A 80 12.77 9.73 -4.76
CA SER A 80 13.44 10.70 -5.61
C SER A 80 12.41 11.71 -6.15
N PRO A 81 12.83 12.93 -6.51
CA PRO A 81 11.95 13.92 -7.13
C PRO A 81 11.28 13.39 -8.41
N GLU A 82 12.01 12.66 -9.24
CA GLU A 82 11.49 12.08 -10.49
C GLU A 82 10.34 11.11 -10.24
N SER A 83 10.48 10.27 -9.21
CA SER A 83 9.42 9.33 -8.81
C SER A 83 8.18 10.08 -8.29
N GLY A 84 8.40 11.13 -7.49
CA GLY A 84 7.33 11.99 -6.97
C GLY A 84 6.57 12.69 -8.08
N TYR A 85 7.27 13.38 -9.00
CA TYR A 85 6.60 14.07 -10.09
C TYR A 85 5.90 13.11 -11.05
N SER A 86 6.46 11.92 -11.27
CA SER A 86 5.82 10.88 -12.09
C SER A 86 4.50 10.42 -11.47
N PHE A 87 4.48 10.18 -10.16
CA PHE A 87 3.25 9.89 -9.43
C PHE A 87 2.23 11.02 -9.57
N GLY A 88 2.63 12.27 -9.29
CA GLY A 88 1.74 13.43 -9.42
C GLY A 88 1.15 13.59 -10.83
N LYS A 89 1.96 13.43 -11.88
CA LYS A 89 1.50 13.48 -13.27
C LYS A 89 0.48 12.39 -13.58
N ILE A 90 0.71 11.16 -13.12
CA ILE A 90 -0.21 10.03 -13.32
C ILE A 90 -1.54 10.31 -12.63
N VAL A 91 -1.51 10.75 -11.37
CA VAL A 91 -2.71 11.08 -10.59
C VAL A 91 -3.50 12.19 -11.27
N PHE A 92 -2.85 13.29 -11.65
CA PHE A 92 -3.48 14.41 -12.34
C PHE A 92 -4.08 14.00 -13.70
N ARG A 93 -3.31 13.34 -14.58
CA ARG A 93 -3.80 12.95 -15.91
C ARG A 93 -4.99 12.01 -15.83
N ARG A 94 -4.99 11.07 -14.89
CA ARG A 94 -6.07 10.10 -14.71
C ARG A 94 -7.28 10.65 -13.96
N SER A 95 -7.13 11.74 -13.20
CA SER A 95 -8.26 12.33 -12.48
C SER A 95 -9.17 13.11 -13.44
N GLY A 96 -8.61 13.79 -14.43
CA GLY A 96 -9.35 14.57 -15.42
C GLY A 96 -10.01 15.84 -14.85
N VAL A 97 -9.64 16.23 -13.62
CA VAL A 97 -10.22 17.41 -12.95
C VAL A 97 -9.75 18.69 -13.62
N LYS A 98 -10.64 19.67 -13.66
CA LYS A 98 -10.42 21.02 -14.20
C LYS A 98 -10.01 22.01 -13.12
N LYS A 99 -10.33 21.73 -11.85
CA LYS A 99 -9.86 22.52 -10.70
C LYS A 99 -8.32 22.53 -10.62
N PRO A 100 -7.69 23.58 -10.08
CA PRO A 100 -6.24 23.63 -9.91
C PRO A 100 -5.70 22.39 -9.17
N VAL A 101 -4.67 21.77 -9.73
CA VAL A 101 -3.95 20.65 -9.11
C VAL A 101 -2.49 21.03 -8.93
N LEU A 102 -2.08 21.11 -7.66
CA LEU A 102 -0.71 21.41 -7.26
C LEU A 102 -0.09 20.16 -6.66
N GLN A 103 1.20 19.95 -6.88
CA GLN A 103 1.97 18.97 -6.14
C GLN A 103 3.04 19.67 -5.31
N PHE A 104 3.23 19.21 -4.08
CA PHE A 104 4.33 19.55 -3.20
C PHE A 104 5.15 18.29 -2.94
N GLU A 105 6.34 18.22 -3.53
CA GLU A 105 7.32 17.18 -3.21
C GLU A 105 8.11 17.62 -1.97
N LEU A 106 7.80 16.96 -0.86
CA LEU A 106 8.29 17.26 0.48
C LEU A 106 9.74 16.84 0.70
N SER A 107 10.26 15.89 -0.09
CA SER A 107 11.65 15.40 0.03
C SER A 107 12.69 16.46 -0.39
N ASN A 108 12.33 17.36 -1.31
CA ASN A 108 13.24 18.36 -1.87
C ASN A 108 12.64 19.78 -1.92
N GLU A 109 11.52 20.00 -1.24
CA GLU A 109 10.80 21.27 -1.14
C GLU A 109 10.52 21.93 -2.51
N THR A 110 9.98 21.15 -3.45
CA THR A 110 9.57 21.64 -4.78
C THR A 110 8.07 21.59 -4.99
N ALA A 111 7.56 22.50 -5.83
CA ALA A 111 6.16 22.57 -6.21
C ALA A 111 5.99 22.40 -7.72
N VAL A 112 4.95 21.68 -8.13
CA VAL A 112 4.55 21.53 -9.54
C VAL A 112 3.10 22.00 -9.67
N LEU A 113 2.84 22.88 -10.63
CA LEU A 113 1.50 23.32 -10.98
C LEU A 113 1.08 22.57 -12.25
N TRP A 114 0.12 21.64 -12.14
CA TRP A 114 -0.16 20.70 -13.23
C TRP A 114 -1.04 21.27 -14.34
N ASN A 115 -1.99 22.15 -14.00
CA ASN A 115 -2.96 22.73 -14.93
C ASN A 115 -3.15 24.24 -14.76
N CYS A 116 -2.22 24.91 -14.08
CA CYS A 116 -2.19 26.36 -13.94
C CYS A 116 -0.75 26.88 -14.02
N SER A 117 -0.57 28.14 -14.40
CA SER A 117 0.75 28.79 -14.48
C SER A 117 1.18 29.45 -13.17
N SER A 118 0.22 29.84 -12.34
CA SER A 118 0.42 30.48 -11.04
C SER A 118 -0.71 30.11 -10.07
N HIS A 119 -0.43 30.14 -8.76
CA HIS A 119 -1.45 29.92 -7.74
C HIS A 119 -0.96 30.50 -6.38
N PRO A 120 -1.79 31.25 -5.62
CA PRO A 120 -1.39 31.90 -4.37
C PRO A 120 -0.76 30.96 -3.34
N ILE A 121 -1.30 29.74 -3.21
CA ILE A 121 -0.75 28.68 -2.36
C ILE A 121 0.71 28.35 -2.74
N ALA A 122 1.00 28.12 -4.03
CA ALA A 122 2.34 27.74 -4.47
C ALA A 122 3.36 28.86 -4.24
N GLU A 123 2.94 30.11 -4.46
CA GLU A 123 3.78 31.31 -4.28
C GLU A 123 4.10 31.57 -2.81
N SER A 124 3.16 31.28 -1.90
CA SER A 124 3.31 31.58 -0.47
C SER A 124 3.94 30.45 0.33
N VAL A 125 3.78 29.19 -0.09
CA VAL A 125 4.38 28.03 0.58
C VAL A 125 5.91 28.08 0.52
N GLY A 126 6.52 28.83 -0.40
CA GLY A 126 7.97 29.04 -0.45
C GLY A 126 8.77 27.84 -0.98
N PHE A 127 8.09 26.87 -1.59
CA PHE A 127 8.74 25.75 -2.28
C PHE A 127 9.19 26.22 -3.67
N ARG A 128 10.29 25.66 -4.18
CA ARG A 128 10.77 26.01 -5.52
C ARG A 128 9.81 25.46 -6.58
N ILE A 129 9.16 26.34 -7.33
CA ILE A 129 8.32 25.94 -8.46
C ILE A 129 9.20 25.34 -9.58
N VAL A 130 8.84 24.15 -10.05
CA VAL A 130 9.54 23.43 -11.12
C VAL A 130 8.55 22.93 -12.17
N HIS A 131 9.04 22.77 -13.40
CA HIS A 131 8.28 22.25 -14.54
C HIS A 131 8.94 20.97 -15.05
N PRO A 132 8.67 19.81 -14.42
CA PRO A 132 9.38 18.58 -14.74
C PRO A 132 9.04 18.10 -16.15
N LYS A 133 10.07 17.80 -16.94
CA LYS A 133 9.92 17.17 -18.27
C LYS A 133 9.73 15.67 -18.10
N ILE A 134 8.48 15.27 -17.89
CA ILE A 134 8.13 13.85 -17.75
C ILE A 134 7.63 13.36 -19.10
N GLY A 135 8.23 12.31 -19.64
CA GLY A 135 7.83 11.71 -20.92
C GLY A 135 6.46 11.02 -20.89
N GLU A 136 6.08 10.43 -22.01
CA GLU A 136 5.01 9.44 -22.04
C GLU A 136 5.54 8.11 -21.49
N PHE A 137 4.67 7.43 -20.74
CA PHE A 137 5.03 6.17 -20.09
C PHE A 137 4.58 4.96 -20.88
N THR A 138 3.61 5.12 -21.78
CA THR A 138 2.92 4.03 -22.45
C THR A 138 2.90 4.28 -23.95
N TRP A 139 3.17 3.26 -24.74
CA TRP A 139 3.06 3.30 -26.20
C TRP A 139 2.57 1.95 -26.73
N ARG A 140 2.18 1.91 -28.01
CA ARG A 140 1.71 0.69 -28.69
C ARG A 140 2.50 0.47 -29.97
N GLU A 141 2.86 -0.79 -30.23
CA GLU A 141 3.44 -1.23 -31.50
C GLU A 141 2.70 -2.48 -31.96
N GLY A 142 1.87 -2.33 -33.00
CA GLY A 142 0.96 -3.40 -33.45
C GLY A 142 -0.01 -3.81 -32.32
N LYS A 143 0.03 -5.08 -31.93
CA LYS A 143 -0.80 -5.64 -30.84
C LYS A 143 -0.18 -5.49 -29.45
N LYS A 144 1.07 -5.04 -29.36
CA LYS A 144 1.80 -4.93 -28.09
C LYS A 144 1.58 -3.55 -27.47
N GLU A 145 1.27 -3.55 -26.19
CA GLU A 145 1.30 -2.37 -25.33
C GLU A 145 2.57 -2.42 -24.50
N PHE A 146 3.24 -1.28 -24.38
CA PHE A 146 4.45 -1.14 -23.60
C PHE A 146 4.24 -0.08 -22.53
N ARG A 147 4.80 -0.30 -21.35
CA ARG A 147 4.86 0.72 -20.32
C ARG A 147 6.21 0.78 -19.63
N ARG A 148 6.89 1.92 -19.77
CA ARG A 148 8.11 2.23 -19.03
C ARG A 148 7.75 2.56 -17.58
N VAL A 149 8.48 1.94 -16.64
CA VAL A 149 8.34 2.22 -15.21
C VAL A 149 9.25 3.38 -14.83
N SER A 150 8.67 4.43 -14.26
CA SER A 150 9.39 5.65 -13.89
C SER A 150 10.23 5.44 -12.62
N ALA A 151 11.48 5.94 -12.64
CA ALA A 151 12.36 5.97 -11.47
C ALA A 151 12.52 4.60 -10.78
N ALA A 152 12.67 3.54 -11.59
CA ALA A 152 13.02 2.21 -11.10
C ALA A 152 14.51 2.18 -10.73
N GLU A 153 14.83 1.60 -9.57
CA GLU A 153 16.21 1.41 -9.13
C GLU A 153 16.52 -0.08 -9.01
N ALA A 154 17.75 -0.47 -9.38
CA ALA A 154 18.22 -1.83 -9.22
C ALA A 154 18.05 -2.33 -7.77
N GLY A 155 17.59 -3.57 -7.62
CA GLY A 155 17.30 -4.21 -6.34
C GLY A 155 15.87 -4.03 -5.82
N GLU A 156 15.11 -3.07 -6.36
CA GLU A 156 13.70 -2.85 -5.98
C GLU A 156 12.79 -3.99 -6.44
N LEU A 157 11.75 -4.28 -5.69
CA LEU A 157 10.63 -5.11 -6.12
C LEU A 157 9.79 -4.34 -7.14
N LEU A 158 9.37 -5.01 -8.22
CA LEU A 158 8.38 -4.51 -9.16
C LEU A 158 7.01 -5.07 -8.79
N LEU A 159 6.06 -4.17 -8.53
CA LEU A 159 4.69 -4.53 -8.20
C LEU A 159 3.75 -4.08 -9.30
N ILE A 160 2.86 -4.98 -9.69
CA ILE A 160 1.75 -4.71 -10.60
C ILE A 160 0.46 -5.06 -9.87
N ASP A 161 -0.38 -4.05 -9.66
CA ASP A 161 -1.61 -4.15 -8.89
C ASP A 161 -1.43 -4.72 -7.47
N GLY A 162 -0.30 -4.41 -6.84
CA GLY A 162 0.05 -4.89 -5.50
C GLY A 162 0.69 -6.27 -5.45
N ILE A 163 0.84 -6.96 -6.59
CA ILE A 163 1.50 -8.28 -6.66
C ILE A 163 2.94 -8.08 -7.10
N VAL A 164 3.89 -8.66 -6.35
CA VAL A 164 5.30 -8.67 -6.72
C VAL A 164 5.50 -9.61 -7.90
N VAL A 165 5.92 -9.07 -9.04
CA VAL A 165 6.16 -9.83 -10.28
C VAL A 165 7.64 -10.04 -10.58
N GLY A 166 8.52 -9.41 -9.80
CA GLY A 166 9.97 -9.57 -9.96
C GLY A 166 10.77 -8.51 -9.24
N ARG A 167 12.09 -8.54 -9.46
CA ARG A 167 13.06 -7.58 -8.91
C ARG A 167 13.74 -6.81 -10.03
N VAL A 168 13.80 -5.50 -9.93
CA VAL A 168 14.46 -4.61 -10.88
C VAL A 168 15.96 -4.93 -10.93
N LYS A 169 16.48 -5.20 -12.12
CA LYS A 169 17.91 -5.45 -12.40
C LYS A 169 18.60 -4.23 -12.98
N ASP A 170 17.88 -3.42 -13.74
CA ASP A 170 18.39 -2.27 -14.48
C ASP A 170 17.46 -1.06 -14.29
N HIS A 171 17.96 0.14 -14.55
CA HIS A 171 17.21 1.38 -14.49
C HIS A 171 16.15 1.48 -15.59
N GLU A 172 16.39 0.83 -16.75
CA GLU A 172 15.39 0.75 -17.81
C GLU A 172 14.47 -0.45 -17.60
N VAL A 173 13.29 -0.19 -17.04
CA VAL A 173 12.24 -1.20 -16.84
C VAL A 173 11.08 -0.94 -17.78
N ILE A 174 10.75 -1.93 -18.61
CA ILE A 174 9.64 -1.88 -19.56
C ILE A 174 8.77 -3.12 -19.38
N ILE A 175 7.48 -2.90 -19.17
CA ILE A 175 6.46 -3.94 -19.10
C ILE A 175 5.85 -4.07 -20.49
N VAL A 176 5.83 -5.29 -21.02
CA VAL A 176 5.26 -5.59 -22.34
C VAL A 176 4.02 -6.45 -22.16
N ALA A 177 2.89 -5.99 -22.67
CA ALA A 177 1.65 -6.74 -22.70
C ALA A 177 1.17 -6.94 -24.14
N GLU A 178 0.51 -8.07 -24.39
CA GLU A 178 -0.12 -8.39 -25.67
C GLU A 178 -1.43 -9.13 -25.39
N ASP A 179 -2.50 -8.72 -26.06
CA ASP A 179 -3.85 -9.27 -25.88
C ASP A 179 -4.32 -9.29 -24.40
N GLY A 180 -3.93 -8.27 -23.64
CA GLY A 180 -4.31 -8.12 -22.23
C GLY A 180 -3.51 -8.99 -21.25
N GLU A 181 -2.41 -9.62 -21.68
CA GLU A 181 -1.53 -10.39 -20.80
C GLU A 181 -0.10 -9.84 -20.81
N ILE A 182 0.57 -9.85 -19.66
CA ILE A 182 2.00 -9.53 -19.59
C ILE A 182 2.79 -10.65 -20.28
N LYS A 183 3.56 -10.30 -21.31
CA LYS A 183 4.41 -11.22 -22.07
C LYS A 183 5.88 -11.10 -21.70
N ASP A 184 6.33 -9.91 -21.29
CA ASP A 184 7.73 -9.67 -20.96
C ASP A 184 7.90 -8.55 -19.93
N LEU A 185 9.00 -8.62 -19.17
CA LEU A 185 9.43 -7.64 -18.18
C LEU A 185 10.93 -7.31 -18.41
N VAL A 186 11.19 -6.34 -19.28
CA VAL A 186 12.55 -5.89 -19.60
C VAL A 186 13.16 -5.21 -18.38
N GLY A 187 14.43 -5.51 -18.08
CA GLY A 187 15.14 -4.96 -16.93
C GLY A 187 14.75 -5.55 -15.58
N VAL A 188 14.03 -6.69 -15.57
CA VAL A 188 13.49 -7.32 -14.35
C VAL A 188 13.90 -8.78 -14.24
N GLU A 189 14.29 -9.20 -13.04
CA GLU A 189 14.32 -10.59 -12.63
C GLU A 189 12.92 -11.08 -12.31
N VAL A 190 12.34 -11.85 -13.23
CA VAL A 190 10.94 -12.26 -13.12
C VAL A 190 10.72 -13.26 -11.98
N LYS A 191 9.78 -12.95 -11.08
CA LYS A 191 9.19 -13.90 -10.13
C LYS A 191 8.02 -14.60 -10.83
N LYS A 192 8.28 -15.78 -11.42
CA LYS A 192 7.27 -16.53 -12.22
C LYS A 192 5.95 -16.70 -11.48
N HIS A 193 6.01 -17.11 -10.21
CA HIS A 193 4.82 -17.30 -9.39
C HIS A 193 4.02 -16.01 -9.18
N GLY A 194 4.68 -14.85 -9.13
CA GLY A 194 4.03 -13.54 -9.09
C GLY A 194 3.21 -13.23 -10.34
N LEU A 195 3.73 -13.57 -11.53
CA LEU A 195 2.98 -13.44 -12.79
C LEU A 195 1.79 -14.40 -12.86
N GLU A 196 1.93 -15.63 -12.34
CA GLU A 196 0.83 -16.58 -12.22
C GLU A 196 -0.29 -16.04 -11.30
N LYS A 197 0.08 -15.53 -10.11
CA LYS A 197 -0.86 -14.86 -9.17
C LYS A 197 -1.55 -13.68 -9.85
N LEU A 198 -0.82 -12.85 -10.60
CA LEU A 198 -1.36 -11.71 -11.33
C LEU A 198 -2.32 -12.15 -12.44
N LYS A 199 -1.98 -13.15 -13.25
CA LYS A 199 -2.85 -13.67 -14.31
C LYS A 199 -4.15 -14.24 -13.75
N ARG A 200 -4.09 -14.94 -12.61
CA ARG A 200 -5.25 -15.48 -11.91
C ARG A 200 -6.18 -14.38 -11.41
N LYS A 201 -5.63 -13.35 -10.75
CA LYS A 201 -6.42 -12.23 -10.19
C LYS A 201 -6.87 -11.22 -11.26
N LYS A 202 -6.10 -11.06 -12.33
CA LYS A 202 -6.32 -10.06 -13.37
C LYS A 202 -5.99 -10.63 -14.77
N PRO A 203 -6.90 -11.44 -15.36
CA PRO A 203 -6.67 -12.08 -16.65
C PRO A 203 -6.54 -11.10 -17.83
N GLN A 204 -7.01 -9.86 -17.65
CA GLN A 204 -6.97 -8.80 -18.65
C GLN A 204 -6.33 -7.55 -18.01
N ILE A 205 -5.16 -7.16 -18.51
CA ILE A 205 -4.39 -6.01 -18.06
C ILE A 205 -4.34 -4.92 -19.13
N GLU A 206 -4.68 -3.70 -18.72
CA GLU A 206 -4.46 -2.50 -19.51
C GLU A 206 -3.28 -1.75 -18.88
N LEU A 207 -2.13 -1.70 -19.56
CA LEU A 207 -0.93 -1.10 -18.97
C LEU A 207 -1.13 0.38 -18.70
N GLU A 208 -1.92 1.09 -19.51
CA GLU A 208 -2.26 2.49 -19.28
C GLU A 208 -2.98 2.73 -17.94
N LYS A 209 -3.76 1.76 -17.43
CA LYS A 209 -4.61 1.93 -16.23
C LYS A 209 -4.08 1.21 -14.99
N VAL A 210 -3.38 0.09 -15.14
CA VAL A 210 -2.94 -0.71 -14.00
C VAL A 210 -2.02 0.08 -13.05
N LYS A 211 -2.08 -0.24 -11.76
CA LYS A 211 -1.16 0.33 -10.76
C LYS A 211 0.19 -0.35 -10.90
N ILE A 212 1.25 0.44 -11.02
CA ILE A 212 2.62 -0.04 -11.15
C ILE A 212 3.49 0.79 -10.22
N CYS A 213 4.29 0.12 -9.41
CA CYS A 213 5.26 0.79 -8.55
C CYS A 213 6.48 -0.09 -8.33
N THR A 214 7.60 0.55 -8.00
CA THR A 214 8.79 -0.13 -7.49
C THR A 214 9.08 0.29 -6.07
N LEU A 215 9.67 -0.63 -5.30
CA LEU A 215 9.73 -0.58 -3.84
C LEU A 215 10.99 -1.32 -3.36
N LYS A 216 11.82 -0.70 -2.52
CA LYS A 216 12.91 -1.42 -1.82
C LYS A 216 12.41 -2.29 -0.66
N GLY A 217 11.23 -1.96 -0.15
CA GLY A 217 10.65 -2.43 1.10
C GLY A 217 10.00 -1.24 1.80
N PHE A 218 8.94 -1.48 2.55
CA PHE A 218 8.31 -0.45 3.37
C PHE A 218 9.21 -0.15 4.55
N LYS A 219 9.53 1.13 4.72
CA LYS A 219 10.13 1.60 5.96
C LYS A 219 9.07 1.58 7.04
N VAL A 220 9.43 0.99 8.17
CA VAL A 220 8.63 0.97 9.38
C VAL A 220 9.35 1.75 10.47
N VAL A 221 8.57 2.25 11.41
CA VAL A 221 9.06 2.86 12.64
C VAL A 221 8.49 2.05 13.79
N GLU A 222 9.22 1.95 14.89
CA GLU A 222 8.69 1.34 16.11
C GLU A 222 7.35 2.00 16.47
N GLY A 223 6.33 1.16 16.54
CA GLY A 223 4.99 1.55 16.94
C GLY A 223 4.88 1.62 18.45
N SER A 224 3.83 2.28 18.91
CA SER A 224 3.33 2.14 20.28
C SER A 224 1.87 1.69 20.20
N VAL A 225 1.39 1.03 21.25
CA VAL A 225 -0.04 0.75 21.38
C VAL A 225 -0.77 2.10 21.50
N LYS A 226 -1.62 2.39 20.52
CA LYS A 226 -2.39 3.64 20.45
C LYS A 226 -3.84 3.45 20.90
N ARG A 227 -4.39 2.25 20.72
CA ARG A 227 -5.80 1.93 20.96
C ARG A 227 -5.92 0.53 21.54
N SER A 228 -6.96 0.29 22.34
CA SER A 228 -7.28 -1.04 22.83
C SER A 228 -7.81 -1.93 21.72
N ARG A 229 -7.54 -3.23 21.83
CA ARG A 229 -8.19 -4.26 21.01
C ARG A 229 -9.67 -4.38 21.31
N GLY A 230 -10.43 -4.90 20.35
CA GLY A 230 -11.84 -5.23 20.51
C GLY A 230 -12.04 -6.67 20.96
N LEU A 231 -13.07 -7.34 20.43
CA LEU A 231 -13.43 -8.72 20.79
C LEU A 231 -13.48 -9.62 19.55
N GLY A 232 -13.27 -10.91 19.77
CA GLY A 232 -13.29 -11.91 18.70
C GLY A 232 -12.01 -11.96 17.88
N VAL A 233 -12.01 -12.81 16.85
CA VAL A 233 -10.86 -13.05 15.98
C VAL A 233 -11.24 -12.75 14.53
N ALA A 234 -10.48 -11.86 13.89
CA ALA A 234 -10.64 -11.55 12.47
C ALA A 234 -9.90 -12.56 11.59
N PHE A 235 -10.38 -12.76 10.36
CA PHE A 235 -9.65 -13.48 9.32
C PHE A 235 -9.27 -12.50 8.22
N ILE A 236 -7.98 -12.43 7.89
CA ILE A 236 -7.41 -11.51 6.90
C ILE A 236 -6.65 -12.33 5.87
N ASP A 237 -7.08 -12.27 4.62
CA ASP A 237 -6.53 -13.07 3.53
C ASP A 237 -6.04 -12.16 2.40
N HIS A 238 -4.72 -12.13 2.19
CA HIS A 238 -4.05 -11.52 1.03
C HIS A 238 -4.50 -10.09 0.63
N CYS A 239 -4.95 -9.28 1.59
CA CYS A 239 -5.43 -7.92 1.37
C CYS A 239 -4.97 -6.96 2.48
N GLY A 240 -4.12 -6.00 2.13
CA GLY A 240 -3.57 -5.03 3.10
C GLY A 240 -4.57 -3.96 3.56
N ASP A 241 -5.56 -3.60 2.75
CA ASP A 241 -6.49 -2.51 3.08
C ASP A 241 -7.59 -2.95 4.06
N GLU A 242 -7.98 -4.23 4.03
CA GLU A 242 -8.97 -4.84 4.92
C GLU A 242 -8.53 -4.92 6.38
N ILE A 243 -7.21 -4.86 6.65
CA ILE A 243 -6.65 -4.88 8.02
C ILE A 243 -7.33 -3.83 8.90
N TYR A 244 -7.59 -2.65 8.33
CA TYR A 244 -8.20 -1.55 9.05
C TYR A 244 -9.71 -1.65 9.26
N ASP A 245 -10.38 -2.57 8.58
CA ASP A 245 -11.79 -2.84 8.85
C ASP A 245 -11.95 -3.57 10.18
N PHE A 246 -10.91 -4.26 10.64
CA PHE A 246 -10.85 -5.01 11.90
C PHE A 246 -10.01 -4.33 12.99
N ALA A 247 -9.09 -3.43 12.63
CA ALA A 247 -8.23 -2.73 13.58
C ALA A 247 -9.04 -1.98 14.65
N GLY A 248 -8.80 -2.31 15.92
CA GLY A 248 -9.53 -1.77 17.07
C GLY A 248 -10.95 -2.33 17.26
N LYS A 249 -11.39 -3.28 16.43
CA LYS A 249 -12.69 -3.97 16.55
C LYS A 249 -12.56 -5.43 16.92
N CYS A 250 -11.46 -6.09 16.53
CA CYS A 250 -11.16 -7.47 16.90
C CYS A 250 -10.16 -7.55 18.06
N GLY A 251 -10.18 -8.67 18.78
CA GLY A 251 -9.24 -8.99 19.84
C GLY A 251 -7.96 -9.66 19.35
N ALA A 252 -8.00 -10.32 18.19
CA ALA A 252 -6.87 -10.93 17.49
C ALA A 252 -7.18 -11.09 16.00
N ALA A 253 -6.18 -11.46 15.19
CA ALA A 253 -6.37 -11.78 13.78
C ALA A 253 -5.64 -13.07 13.37
N VAL A 254 -6.25 -13.85 12.48
CA VAL A 254 -5.61 -14.91 11.69
C VAL A 254 -5.32 -14.34 10.31
N CYS A 255 -4.05 -14.36 9.90
CA CYS A 255 -3.61 -13.81 8.62
C CYS A 255 -3.09 -14.94 7.73
N VAL A 256 -3.40 -14.90 6.43
CA VAL A 256 -2.86 -15.83 5.44
C VAL A 256 -1.84 -15.11 4.58
N GLY A 257 -0.67 -15.71 4.41
CA GLY A 257 0.45 -15.18 3.64
C GLY A 257 1.52 -14.49 4.45
N ASP A 258 2.78 -14.69 4.05
CA ASP A 258 3.97 -14.13 4.68
C ASP A 258 3.92 -12.61 4.76
N ASP A 259 3.77 -11.91 3.63
CA ASP A 259 3.74 -10.44 3.60
C ASP A 259 2.47 -9.87 4.27
N THR A 260 1.31 -10.52 4.08
CA THR A 260 0.06 -10.14 4.75
C THR A 260 0.21 -10.23 6.26
N THR A 261 0.82 -11.31 6.76
CA THR A 261 1.10 -11.52 8.19
C THR A 261 2.03 -10.44 8.73
N ALA A 262 3.14 -10.16 8.03
CA ALA A 262 4.09 -9.13 8.45
C ALA A 262 3.44 -7.73 8.50
N ILE A 263 2.73 -7.33 7.43
CA ILE A 263 2.04 -6.04 7.37
C ILE A 263 0.94 -5.95 8.44
N SER A 264 0.17 -7.01 8.63
CA SER A 264 -0.88 -7.07 9.64
C SER A 264 -0.32 -6.96 11.04
N ALA A 265 0.76 -7.67 11.36
CA ALA A 265 1.39 -7.59 12.67
C ALA A 265 1.90 -6.19 12.98
N GLU A 266 2.59 -5.55 12.02
CA GLU A 266 3.07 -4.18 12.17
C GLU A 266 1.90 -3.21 12.44
N ILE A 267 0.81 -3.30 11.68
CA ILE A 267 -0.34 -2.38 11.83
C ILE A 267 -1.11 -2.67 13.11
N LEU A 268 -1.49 -3.92 13.33
CA LEU A 268 -2.36 -4.36 14.42
C LEU A 268 -1.70 -4.25 15.80
N PHE A 269 -0.37 -4.19 15.86
CA PHE A 269 0.36 -3.82 17.08
C PHE A 269 -0.13 -2.50 17.67
N ARG A 270 -0.42 -1.49 16.84
CA ARG A 270 -0.93 -0.18 17.31
C ARG A 270 -2.31 -0.27 17.96
N PHE A 271 -2.99 -1.40 17.79
CA PHE A 271 -4.32 -1.69 18.31
C PHE A 271 -4.29 -2.82 19.35
N ASP A 272 -3.13 -3.14 19.91
CA ASP A 272 -2.95 -4.21 20.92
C ASP A 272 -3.45 -5.59 20.44
N THR A 273 -3.45 -5.81 19.13
CA THR A 273 -4.13 -6.96 18.51
C THR A 273 -3.08 -7.97 18.04
N PRO A 274 -2.94 -9.15 18.68
CA PRO A 274 -2.05 -10.21 18.21
C PRO A 274 -2.48 -10.84 16.89
N VAL A 275 -1.50 -11.43 16.22
CA VAL A 275 -1.66 -12.09 14.92
C VAL A 275 -1.21 -13.55 14.98
N LEU A 276 -2.03 -14.44 14.45
CA LEU A 276 -1.63 -15.79 14.04
C LEU A 276 -1.42 -15.79 12.52
N GLY A 277 -0.18 -15.93 12.06
CA GLY A 277 0.11 -16.08 10.64
C GLY A 277 0.00 -17.53 10.17
N ILE A 278 -0.61 -17.77 9.02
CA ILE A 278 -0.55 -19.02 8.25
C ILE A 278 0.33 -18.71 7.04
N VAL A 279 1.52 -19.30 7.02
CA VAL A 279 2.60 -18.92 6.09
C VAL A 279 3.23 -20.15 5.47
N ASP A 280 3.94 -20.01 4.35
CA ASP A 280 4.69 -21.11 3.74
C ASP A 280 6.18 -20.77 3.47
N GLY A 281 6.58 -19.52 3.74
CA GLY A 281 7.97 -19.07 3.61
C GLY A 281 8.33 -18.52 2.24
N ASP A 282 7.35 -18.23 1.38
CA ASP A 282 7.55 -17.66 0.03
C ASP A 282 7.57 -16.11 -0.04
N GLY A 283 7.57 -15.46 1.14
CA GLY A 283 7.39 -14.02 1.29
C GLY A 283 8.32 -13.16 0.44
N ASP A 284 7.79 -12.04 -0.05
CA ASP A 284 8.53 -11.04 -0.82
C ASP A 284 9.35 -10.09 0.05
N PHE A 285 9.15 -10.15 1.38
CA PHE A 285 9.75 -9.26 2.37
C PHE A 285 9.43 -7.80 2.07
N LEU A 286 8.17 -7.52 1.72
CA LEU A 286 7.67 -6.16 1.51
C LEU A 286 7.90 -5.29 2.74
N LEU A 287 7.89 -5.90 3.92
CA LEU A 287 8.04 -5.25 5.20
C LEU A 287 8.64 -6.24 6.20
N ARG A 288 9.54 -5.77 7.06
CA ARG A 288 9.91 -6.46 8.30
C ARG A 288 9.28 -5.69 9.46
N PRO A 289 8.43 -6.31 10.29
CA PRO A 289 7.77 -5.59 11.37
C PRO A 289 8.81 -5.04 12.36
N ALA A 290 8.67 -3.76 12.71
CA ALA A 290 9.42 -3.16 13.81
C ALA A 290 8.72 -3.41 15.15
N SER A 291 7.42 -3.74 15.13
CA SER A 291 6.66 -3.99 16.34
C SER A 291 5.74 -5.19 16.17
N ILE A 292 5.89 -6.14 17.10
CA ILE A 292 5.16 -7.41 17.10
C ILE A 292 4.57 -7.61 18.48
N HIS A 293 3.27 -7.93 18.53
CA HIS A 293 2.61 -8.24 19.78
C HIS A 293 3.18 -9.56 20.36
N PRO A 294 3.51 -9.66 21.66
CA PRO A 294 4.17 -10.85 22.23
C PRO A 294 3.39 -12.17 22.08
N GLU A 295 2.05 -12.09 22.02
CA GLU A 295 1.18 -13.26 21.80
C GLU A 295 1.06 -13.68 20.31
N SER A 296 1.75 -13.00 19.39
CA SER A 296 1.71 -13.32 17.96
C SER A 296 2.56 -14.54 17.63
N GLU A 297 2.02 -15.41 16.78
CA GLU A 297 2.62 -16.69 16.38
C GLU A 297 2.49 -16.89 14.87
N VAL A 298 3.29 -17.79 14.32
CA VAL A 298 3.13 -18.28 12.95
C VAL A 298 3.03 -19.80 12.92
N PHE A 299 2.09 -20.28 12.11
CA PHE A 299 1.95 -21.66 11.69
C PHE A 299 2.53 -21.76 10.29
N VAL A 300 3.73 -22.33 10.21
CA VAL A 300 4.38 -22.62 8.93
C VAL A 300 3.72 -23.85 8.34
N THR A 301 3.25 -23.74 7.12
CA THR A 301 2.50 -24.75 6.38
C THR A 301 3.19 -25.09 5.06
N LYS A 302 2.72 -26.12 4.37
CA LYS A 302 3.23 -26.47 3.04
C LYS A 302 2.77 -25.50 1.93
N HIS A 303 1.55 -24.99 2.05
CA HIS A 303 0.89 -24.09 1.10
C HIS A 303 -0.09 -23.22 1.88
N ASP A 304 0.23 -21.95 2.03
CA ASP A 304 -0.55 -20.99 2.80
C ASP A 304 -1.95 -20.75 2.20
N ASP A 305 -2.07 -20.62 0.88
CA ASP A 305 -3.32 -20.43 0.13
C ASP A 305 -4.32 -21.56 0.47
N LEU A 306 -3.88 -22.81 0.40
CA LEU A 306 -4.71 -23.99 0.68
C LEU A 306 -5.03 -24.11 2.16
N ALA A 307 -4.05 -23.88 3.03
CA ALA A 307 -4.22 -23.91 4.48
C ALA A 307 -5.22 -22.85 4.94
N GLY A 308 -5.08 -21.63 4.41
CA GLY A 308 -5.97 -20.50 4.64
C GLY A 308 -7.40 -20.80 4.23
N GLU A 309 -7.63 -21.34 3.02
CA GLU A 309 -8.96 -21.70 2.54
C GLU A 309 -9.65 -22.72 3.47
N ILE A 310 -8.93 -23.76 3.89
CA ILE A 310 -9.46 -24.79 4.78
C ILE A 310 -9.78 -24.18 6.15
N VAL A 311 -8.89 -23.36 6.72
CA VAL A 311 -9.14 -22.70 8.01
C VAL A 311 -10.33 -21.74 7.91
N PHE A 312 -10.44 -20.99 6.81
CA PHE A 312 -11.56 -20.09 6.58
C PHE A 312 -12.90 -20.84 6.55
N ARG A 313 -12.94 -21.98 5.86
CA ARG A 313 -14.15 -22.81 5.75
C ARG A 313 -14.49 -23.54 7.04
N GLU A 314 -13.53 -24.24 7.64
CA GLU A 314 -13.79 -25.16 8.75
C GLU A 314 -13.80 -24.47 10.12
N VAL A 315 -12.89 -23.51 10.34
CA VAL A 315 -12.79 -22.79 11.63
C VAL A 315 -13.66 -21.54 11.60
N PHE A 316 -13.53 -20.73 10.55
CA PHE A 316 -14.24 -19.45 10.42
C PHE A 316 -15.64 -19.57 9.82
N ARG A 317 -16.02 -20.74 9.29
CA ARG A 317 -17.34 -20.97 8.68
C ARG A 317 -17.69 -19.92 7.62
N CYS A 318 -16.69 -19.54 6.83
CA CYS A 318 -16.76 -18.51 5.79
C CYS A 318 -17.14 -17.12 6.33
N ARG A 319 -16.68 -16.75 7.53
CA ARG A 319 -16.89 -15.42 8.12
C ARG A 319 -15.56 -14.75 8.42
N ASN A 320 -15.45 -13.46 8.15
CA ASN A 320 -14.22 -12.72 8.43
C ASN A 320 -14.07 -12.30 9.90
N LEU A 321 -15.06 -12.58 10.75
CA LEU A 321 -15.03 -12.30 12.18
C LEU A 321 -15.74 -13.41 12.96
N LEU A 322 -15.04 -13.96 13.95
CA LEU A 322 -15.57 -14.91 14.91
C LEU A 322 -15.66 -14.27 16.29
N ALA A 323 -16.80 -14.43 16.96
CA ALA A 323 -16.95 -14.08 18.36
C ALA A 323 -16.42 -15.22 19.26
N GLU A 324 -15.14 -15.53 19.12
CA GLU A 324 -14.45 -16.59 19.87
C GLU A 324 -13.15 -16.08 20.50
N ASP A 325 -12.64 -16.82 21.48
CA ASP A 325 -11.34 -16.56 22.11
C ASP A 325 -10.19 -16.91 21.17
N PHE A 326 -9.11 -16.11 21.23
CA PHE A 326 -7.96 -16.31 20.35
C PHE A 326 -7.25 -17.65 20.58
N GLY A 327 -7.13 -18.11 21.83
CA GLY A 327 -6.54 -19.40 22.16
C GLY A 327 -7.33 -20.57 21.55
N GLU A 328 -8.66 -20.48 21.57
CA GLU A 328 -9.52 -21.50 20.99
C GLU A 328 -9.44 -21.52 19.46
N VAL A 329 -9.40 -20.35 18.81
CA VAL A 329 -9.19 -20.27 17.35
C VAL A 329 -7.83 -20.84 16.97
N LYS A 330 -6.76 -20.54 17.73
CA LYS A 330 -5.42 -21.15 17.52
C LYS A 330 -5.46 -22.67 17.62
N ARG A 331 -6.13 -23.21 18.64
CA ARG A 331 -6.26 -24.66 18.86
C ARG A 331 -7.00 -25.34 17.70
N LYS A 332 -8.16 -24.80 17.29
CA LYS A 332 -8.93 -25.30 16.15
C LYS A 332 -8.14 -25.24 14.84
N THR A 333 -7.42 -24.13 14.63
CA THR A 333 -6.59 -23.93 13.43
C THR A 333 -5.48 -24.99 13.38
N GLU A 334 -4.77 -25.21 14.49
CA GLU A 334 -3.74 -26.24 14.59
C GLU A 334 -4.30 -27.64 14.31
N GLU A 335 -5.43 -28.00 14.92
CA GLU A 335 -6.10 -29.29 14.75
C GLU A 335 -6.44 -29.55 13.27
N ILE A 336 -7.09 -28.58 12.62
CA ILE A 336 -7.47 -28.67 11.21
C ILE A 336 -6.26 -28.79 10.29
N LEU A 337 -5.21 -28.00 10.51
CA LEU A 337 -4.00 -28.08 9.69
C LEU A 337 -3.23 -29.39 9.89
N ARG A 338 -3.26 -29.98 11.10
CA ARG A 338 -2.66 -31.29 11.37
C ARG A 338 -3.43 -32.43 10.71
N ILE A 339 -4.76 -32.43 10.82
CA ILE A 339 -5.62 -33.44 10.18
C ILE A 339 -5.41 -33.46 8.67
N ASN A 340 -5.23 -32.29 8.06
CA ASN A 340 -4.95 -32.16 6.63
C ASN A 340 -3.46 -32.34 6.26
N SER A 341 -2.59 -32.67 7.22
CA SER A 341 -1.14 -32.84 7.00
C SER A 341 -0.44 -31.62 6.38
N LEU A 342 -0.93 -30.41 6.70
CA LEU A 342 -0.44 -29.13 6.19
C LEU A 342 0.51 -28.41 7.15
N LEU A 343 0.34 -28.57 8.46
CA LEU A 343 1.19 -27.91 9.46
C LEU A 343 2.61 -28.50 9.48
N VAL A 344 3.62 -27.66 9.30
CA VAL A 344 5.04 -28.00 9.34
C VAL A 344 5.65 -27.62 10.68
N ALA A 345 5.46 -26.39 11.14
CA ALA A 345 6.03 -25.88 12.38
C ALA A 345 5.18 -24.77 13.00
N LYS A 346 5.38 -24.53 14.31
CA LYS A 346 4.86 -23.38 15.03
C LYS A 346 6.04 -22.57 15.55
N ARG A 347 5.98 -21.25 15.43
CA ARG A 347 7.01 -20.33 15.94
C ARG A 347 6.37 -19.09 16.53
N SER A 348 7.08 -18.38 17.40
CA SER A 348 6.72 -16.99 17.68
C SER A 348 6.86 -16.19 16.38
N LEU A 349 6.02 -15.17 16.18
CA LEU A 349 6.14 -14.34 14.98
C LEU A 349 7.46 -13.56 15.00
N ALA A 350 7.94 -13.14 16.17
CA ALA A 350 9.19 -12.40 16.33
C ALA A 350 10.43 -13.20 15.89
N ASP A 351 10.45 -14.52 16.12
CA ASP A 351 11.56 -15.38 15.68
C ASP A 351 11.49 -15.76 14.19
N TYR A 352 10.35 -15.49 13.54
CA TYR A 352 10.13 -15.83 12.13
C TYR A 352 10.55 -14.70 11.18
N THR A 353 10.31 -13.45 11.58
CA THR A 353 10.43 -12.24 10.72
C THR A 353 11.82 -11.63 10.63
#